data_AF-A0A3S3Q505-F1
#
_entry.id   AF-A0A3S3Q505-F1
#
_cell.length_a   1.000
_cell.length_b   1.000
_cell.length_c   1.000
_cell.angle_alpha   90.00
_cell.angle_beta   90.00
_cell.angle_gamma   90.00
#
_symmetry.space_group_name_H-M   'P 1'
#
loop_
_entity.id
_entity.type
_entity.pdbx_description
1 polymer ?
#
loop_
_entity_poly.entity_id
_entity_poly.type
_entity_poly.pdbx_seq_one_letter_code
_entity_poly.pdbx_strand_id
1 'polypeptide(L)'
;MRALRLWQGTPPPAEAFASQEPFCIDTMGFDQWLQWVFVARLRAMIEAQAELPGKSELRPLAEEYFKGRLAESAALLRLIGEIDRLLTR
;
A
#
# COMPACT_ATOMS: atom_id res chain seq x y z
N MET A 1 8.58 5.52 -1.29
CA MET A 1 7.65 6.22 -2.20
C MET A 1 8.17 7.58 -2.67
N ARG A 2 8.48 8.55 -1.79
CA ARG A 2 9.00 9.88 -2.21
C ARG A 2 10.27 9.81 -3.06
N ALA A 3 11.28 9.04 -2.64
CA ALA A 3 12.52 8.84 -3.40
C ALA A 3 12.29 8.23 -4.81
N LEU A 4 11.19 7.49 -4.98
CA LEU A 4 10.79 6.87 -6.25
C LEU A 4 9.81 7.73 -7.04
N ARG A 5 9.51 8.96 -6.58
CA ARG A 5 8.50 9.87 -7.15
C ARG A 5 7.10 9.27 -7.25
N LEU A 6 6.78 8.29 -6.41
CA LEU A 6 5.47 7.64 -6.32
C LEU A 6 4.52 8.30 -5.33
N TRP A 7 5.06 9.16 -4.45
CA TRP A 7 4.24 9.86 -3.47
C TRP A 7 3.55 11.05 -4.14
N GLN A 8 2.22 11.03 -4.16
CA GLN A 8 1.41 12.02 -4.85
C GLN A 8 0.95 13.11 -3.87
N GLY A 9 0.92 14.36 -4.34
CA GLY A 9 0.47 15.51 -3.54
C GLY A 9 -1.05 15.64 -3.47
N THR A 10 -1.75 15.06 -4.43
CA THR A 10 -3.22 15.13 -4.58
C THR A 10 -3.78 13.71 -4.52
N PRO A 11 -4.90 13.47 -3.83
CA PRO A 11 -5.57 12.17 -3.83
C PRO A 11 -6.19 11.86 -5.21
N PRO A 12 -6.43 10.56 -5.52
CA PRO A 12 -7.28 10.15 -6.63
C PRO A 12 -8.70 10.76 -6.55
N PRO A 13 -9.46 10.76 -7.66
CA PRO A 13 -10.88 11.10 -7.65
C PRO A 13 -11.67 10.25 -6.64
N ALA A 14 -12.76 10.79 -6.10
CA ALA A 14 -13.56 10.10 -5.08
C ALA A 14 -14.10 8.75 -5.59
N GLU A 15 -14.40 8.67 -6.88
CA GLU A 15 -14.88 7.47 -7.57
C GLU A 15 -13.87 6.32 -7.49
N ALA A 16 -12.57 6.61 -7.45
CA ALA A 16 -11.53 5.60 -7.35
C ALA A 16 -11.52 4.88 -5.98
N PHE A 17 -12.05 5.52 -4.94
CA PHE A 17 -12.21 4.91 -3.62
C PHE A 17 -13.49 4.07 -3.51
N ALA A 18 -14.41 4.22 -4.46
CA ALA A 18 -15.70 3.53 -4.48
C ALA A 18 -15.65 2.19 -5.24
N SER A 19 -14.48 1.78 -5.75
CA SER A 19 -14.31 0.49 -6.42
C SER A 19 -14.65 -0.67 -5.48
N GLN A 20 -15.33 -1.67 -6.04
CA GLN A 20 -15.65 -2.93 -5.36
C GLN A 20 -14.58 -4.00 -5.59
N GLU A 21 -13.64 -3.74 -6.50
CA GLU A 21 -12.56 -4.67 -6.79
C GLU A 21 -11.51 -4.65 -5.66
N PRO A 22 -10.84 -5.79 -5.40
CA PRO A 22 -9.72 -5.84 -4.46
C PRO A 22 -8.67 -4.78 -4.80
N PHE A 23 -8.22 -4.05 -3.78
CA PHE A 23 -7.20 -3.01 -3.92
C PHE A 23 -7.56 -1.84 -4.86
N CYS A 24 -8.84 -1.69 -5.23
CA CYS A 24 -9.29 -0.70 -6.21
C CYS A 24 -8.51 -0.77 -7.54
N ILE A 25 -8.09 -1.98 -7.95
CA ILE A 25 -7.12 -2.20 -9.02
C ILE A 25 -7.57 -1.69 -10.41
N ASP A 26 -8.88 -1.55 -10.59
CA ASP A 26 -9.54 -1.05 -11.79
C ASP A 26 -9.53 0.48 -11.90
N THR A 27 -9.43 1.19 -10.77
CA THR A 27 -9.60 2.65 -10.70
C THR A 27 -8.41 3.38 -10.08
N MET A 28 -7.47 2.67 -9.48
CA MET A 28 -6.36 3.25 -8.73
C MET A 28 -5.06 2.48 -8.97
N GLY A 29 -3.95 3.23 -9.15
CA GLY A 29 -2.62 2.62 -9.18
C GLY A 29 -2.22 2.03 -7.83
N PHE A 30 -1.43 0.96 -7.81
CA PHE A 30 -0.99 0.33 -6.56
C PHE A 30 -0.27 1.30 -5.62
N ASP A 31 0.53 2.24 -6.16
CA ASP A 31 1.20 3.29 -5.39
C ASP A 31 0.20 4.27 -4.73
N GLN A 32 -0.85 4.64 -5.45
CA GLN A 32 -1.95 5.47 -4.92
C GLN A 32 -2.73 4.72 -3.84
N TRP A 33 -3.05 3.45 -4.07
CA TRP A 33 -3.74 2.61 -3.11
C TRP A 33 -2.91 2.45 -1.83
N LEU A 34 -1.60 2.22 -1.97
CA LEU A 34 -0.68 2.11 -0.84
C LEU A 34 -0.66 3.40 -0.02
N GLN A 35 -0.59 4.56 -0.67
CA GLN A 35 -0.55 5.85 0.00
C GLN A 35 -1.87 6.24 0.67
N TRP A 36 -2.98 6.16 -0.07
CA TRP A 36 -4.25 6.78 0.33
C TRP A 36 -5.25 5.81 0.97
N VAL A 37 -5.12 4.51 0.72
CA VAL A 37 -6.00 3.49 1.33
C VAL A 37 -5.26 2.77 2.45
N PHE A 38 -4.14 2.12 2.13
CA PHE A 38 -3.46 1.25 3.08
C PHE A 38 -2.83 2.02 4.25
N VAL A 39 -1.98 3.00 3.97
CA VAL A 39 -1.31 3.80 5.02
C VAL A 39 -2.33 4.58 5.86
N ALA A 40 -3.36 5.15 5.24
CA ALA A 40 -4.42 5.86 5.96
C ALA A 40 -5.20 4.92 6.90
N ARG A 41 -5.57 3.73 6.42
CA ARG A 41 -6.27 2.71 7.22
C ARG A 41 -5.44 2.23 8.40
N LEU A 42 -4.16 1.92 8.19
CA LEU A 42 -3.27 1.50 9.27
C LEU A 42 -3.13 2.59 10.35
N ARG A 43 -2.98 3.86 9.95
CA ARG A 43 -2.91 4.98 10.90
C ARG A 43 -4.18 5.08 11.73
N ALA A 44 -5.35 5.03 11.10
CA ALA A 44 -6.63 5.07 11.80
C ALA A 44 -6.78 3.92 12.82
N MET A 45 -6.36 2.71 12.46
CA MET A 45 -6.40 1.56 13.38
C MET A 45 -5.45 1.73 14.57
N ILE A 46 -4.23 2.23 14.33
CA ILE A 46 -3.26 2.52 15.39
C ILE A 46 -3.78 3.60 16.34
N GLU A 47 -4.30 4.70 15.78
CA GLU A 47 -4.87 5.82 16.55
C GLU A 47 -6.08 5.38 17.39
N ALA A 48 -6.91 4.49 16.84
CA ALA A 48 -8.05 3.91 17.56
C ALA A 48 -7.67 2.78 18.52
N GLN A 49 -6.40 2.40 18.62
CA GLN A 49 -5.93 1.20 19.35
C GLN A 49 -6.70 -0.08 18.98
N ALA A 50 -7.18 -0.15 17.72
CA ALA A 50 -7.91 -1.29 17.21
C ALA A 50 -6.98 -2.47 16.93
N GLU A 51 -7.54 -3.66 16.83
CA GLU A 51 -6.78 -4.83 16.39
C GLU A 51 -6.30 -4.63 14.94
N LEU A 52 -5.00 -4.77 14.75
CA LEU A 52 -4.39 -4.76 13.42
C LEU A 52 -4.78 -6.02 12.64
N PRO A 53 -4.88 -5.95 11.30
CA PRO A 53 -5.20 -7.11 10.48
C PRO A 53 -4.18 -8.22 10.69
N GLY A 54 -4.63 -9.41 11.11
CA GLY A 54 -3.74 -10.53 11.46
C GLY A 54 -3.07 -11.24 10.29
N LYS A 55 -3.33 -10.81 9.05
CA LYS A 55 -2.65 -11.29 7.83
C LYS A 55 -2.49 -10.14 6.85
N SER A 56 -1.27 -9.97 6.34
CA SER A 56 -0.97 -9.02 5.26
C SER A 56 0.07 -9.63 4.33
N GLU A 57 -0.27 -9.70 3.05
CA GLU A 57 0.59 -10.26 1.99
C GLU A 57 0.79 -9.22 0.89
N LEU A 58 1.21 -8.00 1.26
CA LEU A 58 1.39 -6.93 0.29
C LEU A 58 2.70 -7.03 -0.48
N ARG A 59 3.72 -7.66 0.11
CA ARG A 59 5.04 -7.75 -0.51
C ARG A 59 5.03 -8.51 -1.83
N PRO A 60 4.41 -9.71 -1.97
CA PRO A 60 4.33 -10.38 -3.26
C PRO A 60 3.64 -9.53 -4.34
N LEU A 61 2.57 -8.83 -3.96
CA LEU A 61 1.85 -7.93 -4.87
C LEU A 61 2.72 -6.74 -5.30
N ALA A 62 3.46 -6.15 -4.35
CA ALA A 62 4.39 -5.08 -4.65
C ALA A 62 5.53 -5.56 -5.55
N GLU A 63 6.09 -6.76 -5.31
CA GLU A 63 7.14 -7.34 -6.15
C GLU A 63 6.69 -7.50 -7.60
N GLU A 64 5.46 -7.96 -7.84
CA GLU A 64 4.91 -8.05 -9.20
C GLU A 64 4.70 -6.64 -9.81
N TYR A 65 4.13 -5.70 -9.06
CA TYR A 65 3.94 -4.32 -9.54
C TYR A 65 5.28 -3.61 -9.87
N PHE A 66 6.34 -3.93 -9.14
CA PHE A 66 7.66 -3.34 -9.29
C PHE A 66 8.64 -4.20 -10.11
N LYS A 67 8.20 -5.30 -10.73
CA LYS A 67 9.05 -6.29 -11.41
C LYS A 67 10.05 -5.72 -12.42
N GLY A 68 9.67 -4.66 -13.13
CA GLY A 68 10.55 -3.97 -14.09
C GLY A 68 11.56 -2.99 -13.49
N ARG A 69 11.50 -2.71 -12.18
CA ARG A 69 12.31 -1.71 -11.46
C ARG A 69 12.70 -2.15 -10.05
N LEU A 70 12.88 -3.45 -9.85
CA LEU A 70 13.12 -4.06 -8.53
C LEU A 70 14.33 -3.45 -7.79
N ALA A 71 15.41 -3.14 -8.52
CA ALA A 71 16.60 -2.52 -7.93
C ALA A 71 16.30 -1.14 -7.36
N GLU A 72 15.53 -0.32 -8.08
CA GLU A 72 15.11 1.01 -7.62
C GLU A 72 14.12 0.89 -6.45
N SER A 73 13.17 -0.05 -6.52
CA SER A 73 12.14 -0.23 -5.49
C SER A 73 12.58 -1.07 -4.29
N ALA A 74 13.81 -1.58 -4.25
CA ALA A 74 14.28 -2.54 -3.23
C ALA A 74 14.03 -2.08 -1.79
N ALA A 75 14.32 -0.81 -1.50
CA ALA A 75 14.08 -0.23 -0.18
C ALA A 75 12.59 -0.16 0.17
N LEU A 76 11.71 0.13 -0.80
CA LEU A 76 10.27 0.13 -0.60
C LEU A 76 9.73 -1.29 -0.36
N LEU A 77 10.15 -2.25 -1.19
CA LEU A 77 9.77 -3.66 -1.05
C LEU A 77 10.19 -4.23 0.31
N ARG A 78 11.39 -3.86 0.79
CA ARG A 78 11.84 -4.22 2.14
C ARG A 78 10.88 -3.68 3.20
N LEU A 79 10.53 -2.40 3.14
CA LEU A 79 9.61 -1.78 4.12
C LEU A 79 8.21 -2.41 4.08
N ILE A 80 7.69 -2.73 2.90
CA ILE A 80 6.41 -3.43 2.76
C ILE A 80 6.48 -4.80 3.45
N GLY A 81 7.56 -5.57 3.23
CA GLY A 81 7.73 -6.86 3.91
C GLY A 81 7.87 -6.76 5.42
N GLU A 82 8.51 -5.71 5.95
CA GLU A 82 8.55 -5.47 7.40
C GLU A 82 7.14 -5.20 7.95
N ILE A 83 6.31 -4.44 7.22
CA ILE A 83 4.92 -4.19 7.61
C ILE A 83 4.14 -5.51 7.61
N ASP A 84 4.23 -6.31 6.55
CA ASP A 84 3.57 -7.61 6.47
C ASP A 84 3.92 -8.51 7.66
N ARG A 85 5.21 -8.56 8.03
CA ARG A 85 5.71 -9.31 9.19
C ARG A 85 5.15 -8.78 10.51
N LEU A 86 5.04 -7.47 10.67
CA LEU A 86 4.51 -6.86 11.91
C LEU A 86 3.00 -7.06 12.06
N LEU A 87 2.27 -7.17 10.95
CA LEU A 87 0.83 -7.40 10.93
C LEU A 87 0.49 -8.89 11.09
N THR A 88 1.32 -9.77 10.57
CA THR A 88 1.12 -11.22 10.66
C THR A 88 1.53 -11.73 12.04
N ARG A 89 0.58 -12.31 12.78
CA ARG A 89 0.81 -12.96 14.08
C ARG A 89 0.79 -14.48 13.98
#